data_AF-A0A948HPG6-F1
#
_entry.id   AF-A0A948HPG6-F1
#
_cell.length_a   1.000
_cell.length_b   1.000
_cell.length_c   1.000
_cell.angle_alpha   90.00
_cell.angle_beta   90.00
_cell.angle_gamma   90.00
#
_symmetry.space_group_name_H-M   'P 1'
#
loop_
_entity.id
_entity.type
_entity.pdbx_description
1 polymer ?
#
loop_
_entity_poly.entity_id
_entity_poly.type
_entity_poly.pdbx_seq_one_letter_code
_entity_poly.pdbx_strand_id
1 'polypeptide(L)'
;STTAGHDHDGVSSEGDLAPTSLAVAGATTIAGNITPTTSHTRSLGSGTYEFSALYVDGVTVDTLRALNSYAPYEVFTTGDTLVATDSGKYLIAYNTSIASSGIVDFILPAVTAGLEYKIVSGGTFYIRVDTSSALEGIMYSTCVVGDRILSAGASADSVTLVSDGSRWYVAEMKGTWTDAS
;
A
#
# COMPACT_ATOMS: atom_id res chain seq x y z
N SER A 1 83.72 24.04 -2.99
CA SER A 1 82.52 23.58 -2.28
C SER A 1 81.32 24.24 -2.94
N THR A 2 80.65 23.52 -3.83
CA THR A 2 79.49 24.02 -4.59
C THR A 2 78.35 23.05 -4.31
N THR A 3 77.54 23.38 -3.31
CA THR A 3 76.30 22.67 -3.01
C THR A 3 75.26 23.10 -4.04
N ALA A 4 74.97 22.23 -5.00
CA ALA A 4 73.87 22.43 -5.93
C ALA A 4 72.56 22.30 -5.15
N GLY A 5 71.84 23.42 -5.00
CA GLY A 5 70.48 23.46 -4.50
C GLY A 5 69.56 22.74 -5.49
N HIS A 6 68.94 21.67 -5.02
CA HIS A 6 67.90 20.96 -5.75
C HIS A 6 66.56 21.58 -5.32
N ASP A 7 66.17 22.65 -6.01
CA ASP A 7 64.82 23.19 -5.92
C ASP A 7 63.86 22.14 -6.47
N HIS A 8 63.11 21.51 -5.58
CA HIS A 8 61.95 20.72 -5.96
C HIS A 8 60.81 21.70 -6.19
N ASP A 9 60.77 22.18 -7.44
CA ASP A 9 59.69 22.98 -8.00
C ASP A 9 58.33 22.34 -7.71
N GLY A 10 57.39 23.22 -7.38
CA GLY A 10 56.15 22.90 -6.72
C GLY A 10 55.29 21.89 -7.47
N VAL A 11 54.88 20.87 -6.74
CA VAL A 11 53.67 20.13 -7.09
C VAL A 11 52.50 21.05 -6.77
N SER A 12 52.03 21.74 -7.81
CA SER A 12 50.81 22.53 -7.83
C SER A 12 49.66 21.72 -7.25
N SER A 13 48.94 22.34 -6.30
CA SER A 13 47.69 21.92 -5.67
C SER A 13 46.98 20.80 -6.43
N GLU A 14 46.80 19.66 -5.77
CA GLU A 14 45.83 18.64 -6.17
C GLU A 14 44.46 19.33 -6.28
N GLY A 15 44.16 19.81 -7.48
CA GLY A 15 42.89 20.40 -7.80
C GLY A 15 41.84 19.35 -7.48
N ASP A 16 40.99 19.70 -6.52
CA ASP A 16 39.80 18.98 -6.11
C ASP A 16 39.05 18.52 -7.38
N LEU A 17 39.33 17.28 -7.80
CA LEU A 17 38.68 16.68 -8.94
C LEU A 17 37.25 16.42 -8.49
N ALA A 18 36.37 17.39 -8.77
CA ALA A 18 34.94 17.24 -8.61
C ALA A 18 34.54 15.84 -9.11
N PRO A 19 33.71 15.09 -8.36
CA PRO A 19 33.47 13.67 -8.65
C PRO A 19 33.02 13.52 -10.10
N THR A 20 33.87 12.88 -10.91
CA THR A 20 33.59 12.59 -12.30
C THR A 20 32.54 11.49 -12.34
N SER A 21 31.47 11.71 -13.11
CA SER A 21 30.47 10.68 -13.33
C SER A 21 31.10 9.52 -14.09
N LEU A 22 31.01 8.29 -13.57
CA LEU A 22 31.35 7.09 -14.31
C LEU A 22 30.16 6.71 -15.21
N ALA A 23 30.32 6.86 -16.52
CA ALA A 23 29.35 6.37 -17.49
C ALA A 23 29.80 4.98 -17.99
N VAL A 24 28.95 3.97 -17.79
CA VAL A 24 29.16 2.61 -18.31
C VAL A 24 28.10 2.33 -19.36
N ALA A 25 28.53 2.02 -20.58
CA ALA A 25 27.63 1.52 -21.62
C ALA A 25 27.47 0.00 -21.46
N GLY A 26 26.35 -0.44 -20.91
CA GLY A 26 26.01 -1.86 -20.77
C GLY A 26 26.09 -2.38 -19.33
N ALA A 27 26.35 -3.67 -19.18
CA ALA A 27 26.45 -4.32 -17.89
C ALA A 27 27.81 -4.04 -17.23
N THR A 28 27.79 -3.72 -15.95
CA THR A 28 29.00 -3.66 -15.11
C THR A 28 28.91 -4.74 -14.05
N THR A 29 30.04 -5.39 -13.76
CA THR A 29 30.17 -6.30 -12.61
C THR A 29 31.17 -5.68 -11.64
N ILE A 30 30.72 -5.46 -10.40
CA ILE A 30 31.57 -4.98 -9.32
C ILE A 30 31.79 -6.16 -8.37
N ALA A 31 33.04 -6.56 -8.18
CA ALA A 31 33.42 -7.53 -7.16
C ALA A 31 33.86 -6.79 -5.90
N GLY A 32 33.12 -6.95 -4.80
CA GLY A 32 33.42 -6.32 -3.51
C GLY A 32 32.27 -5.49 -2.94
N ASN A 33 32.57 -4.72 -1.90
CA ASN A 33 31.58 -3.90 -1.19
C ASN A 33 31.42 -2.53 -1.86
N ILE A 34 30.17 -2.12 -2.09
CA ILE A 34 29.83 -0.74 -2.41
C ILE A 34 29.51 -0.03 -1.09
N THR A 35 30.51 0.63 -0.51
CA THR A 35 30.36 1.32 0.78
C THR A 35 30.29 2.82 0.54
N PRO A 36 29.14 3.49 0.81
CA PRO A 36 29.08 4.94 0.83
C PRO A 36 30.08 5.50 1.83
N THR A 37 30.84 6.52 1.44
CA THR A 37 31.80 7.18 2.35
C THR A 37 31.14 8.05 3.42
N THR A 38 29.84 8.29 3.27
CA THR A 38 29.02 9.11 4.17
C THR A 38 27.69 8.42 4.46
N SER A 39 27.25 8.49 5.71
CA SER A 39 26.01 7.87 6.18
C SER A 39 24.78 8.70 5.78
N HIS A 40 23.66 8.03 5.46
CA HIS A 40 22.33 8.63 5.17
C HIS A 40 22.25 9.68 4.04
N THR A 41 23.28 9.87 3.22
CA THR A 41 23.31 10.95 2.20
C THR A 41 23.33 10.45 0.75
N ARG A 42 23.34 9.13 0.53
CA ARG A 42 23.42 8.53 -0.80
C ARG A 42 22.19 7.68 -1.08
N SER A 43 21.69 7.78 -2.31
CA SER A 43 20.62 6.95 -2.84
C SER A 43 21.20 5.93 -3.81
N LEU A 44 20.65 4.72 -3.79
CA LEU A 44 20.84 3.76 -4.86
C LEU A 44 19.82 4.10 -5.94
N GLY A 45 20.25 4.91 -6.92
CA GLY A 45 19.42 5.35 -8.05
C GLY A 45 18.90 6.78 -7.90
N SER A 46 18.14 7.22 -8.91
CA SER A 46 17.47 8.53 -8.97
C SER A 46 16.25 8.44 -9.89
N GLY A 47 15.40 9.47 -9.95
CA GLY A 47 14.24 9.48 -10.87
C GLY A 47 14.59 9.43 -12.36
N THR A 48 15.85 9.66 -12.75
CA THR A 48 16.32 9.50 -14.13
C THR A 48 17.07 8.19 -14.35
N TYR A 49 17.51 7.53 -13.27
CA TYR A 49 18.31 6.31 -13.29
C TYR A 49 17.79 5.35 -12.22
N GLU A 50 16.75 4.61 -12.59
CA GLU A 50 16.05 3.69 -11.69
C GLU A 50 16.57 2.26 -11.86
N PHE A 51 16.57 1.50 -10.76
CA PHE A 51 16.78 0.05 -10.80
C PHE A 51 15.43 -0.63 -11.06
N SER A 52 15.34 -1.44 -12.11
CA SER A 52 14.13 -2.23 -12.38
C SER A 52 13.90 -3.33 -11.34
N ALA A 53 14.99 -3.90 -10.83
CA ALA A 53 14.98 -4.93 -9.79
C ALA A 53 16.26 -4.84 -8.94
N LEU A 54 16.12 -5.16 -7.66
CA LEU A 54 17.23 -5.33 -6.73
C LEU A 54 17.10 -6.71 -6.09
N TYR A 55 18.07 -7.59 -6.35
CA TYR A 55 18.15 -8.91 -5.73
C TYR A 55 19.16 -8.82 -4.59
N VAL A 56 18.69 -9.03 -3.36
CA VAL A 56 19.51 -8.96 -2.14
C VAL A 56 19.43 -10.32 -1.45
N ASP A 57 20.57 -10.92 -1.17
CA ASP A 57 20.67 -12.16 -0.39
C ASP A 57 21.32 -11.85 0.96
N GLY A 58 20.53 -11.87 2.02
CA GLY A 58 20.94 -11.47 3.37
C GLY A 58 21.20 -9.97 3.48
N VAL A 59 20.39 -9.26 4.26
CA VAL A 59 20.63 -7.84 4.55
C VAL A 59 20.37 -7.53 6.00
N THR A 60 21.26 -6.73 6.58
CA THR A 60 21.02 -6.06 7.87
C THR A 60 20.74 -4.61 7.56
N VAL A 61 19.50 -4.18 7.78
CA VAL A 61 19.07 -2.78 7.61
C VAL A 61 18.42 -2.29 8.89
N ASP A 62 18.58 -1.00 9.17
CA ASP A 62 17.86 -0.34 10.26
C ASP A 62 16.37 -0.18 9.92
N THR A 63 16.08 0.18 8.66
CA THR A 63 14.70 0.29 8.19
C THR A 63 14.59 -0.15 6.73
N LEU A 64 13.60 -0.99 6.45
CA LEU A 64 13.12 -1.28 5.10
C LEU A 64 11.73 -0.65 4.95
N ARG A 65 11.57 0.30 4.03
CA ARG A 65 10.29 0.97 3.77
C ARG A 65 9.96 0.98 2.29
N ALA A 66 8.82 0.40 1.93
CA ALA A 66 8.23 0.62 0.61
C ALA A 66 7.50 1.98 0.62
N LEU A 67 7.96 2.95 -0.18
CA LEU A 67 7.27 4.25 -0.30
C LEU A 67 5.93 4.14 -1.04
N ASN A 68 5.79 3.13 -1.91
CA ASN A 68 4.58 2.87 -2.68
C ASN A 68 4.00 1.51 -2.30
N SER A 69 3.73 1.31 -1.01
CA SER A 69 2.90 0.19 -0.60
C SER A 69 1.47 0.52 -0.98
N TYR A 70 1.07 0.20 -2.21
CA TYR A 70 -0.35 0.16 -2.55
C TYR A 70 -1.02 -0.76 -1.53
N ALA A 71 -2.07 -0.27 -0.87
CA ALA A 71 -2.86 -1.12 0.01
C ALA A 71 -3.29 -2.35 -0.82
N PRO A 72 -3.06 -3.58 -0.31
CA PRO A 72 -3.40 -4.77 -1.06
C PRO A 72 -4.88 -4.69 -1.44
N TYR A 73 -5.19 -4.96 -2.71
CA TYR A 73 -6.57 -5.12 -3.14
C TYR A 73 -6.90 -6.60 -3.17
N GLU A 74 -8.13 -6.94 -2.82
CA GLU A 74 -8.66 -8.29 -2.93
C GLU A 74 -10.00 -8.23 -3.63
N VAL A 75 -10.20 -9.12 -4.60
CA VAL A 75 -11.43 -9.18 -5.37
C VAL A 75 -12.37 -10.15 -4.67
N PHE A 76 -13.45 -9.61 -4.10
CA PHE A 76 -14.46 -10.37 -3.38
C PHE A 76 -15.60 -10.75 -4.31
N THR A 77 -15.98 -12.02 -4.27
CA THR A 77 -17.10 -12.59 -5.04
C THR A 77 -18.21 -13.06 -4.11
N THR A 78 -19.36 -13.48 -4.65
CA THR A 78 -20.52 -13.88 -3.85
C THR A 78 -20.19 -15.04 -2.90
N GLY A 79 -20.49 -14.88 -1.61
CA GLY A 79 -20.34 -15.93 -0.59
C GLY A 79 -19.00 -15.91 0.18
N ASP A 80 -18.19 -14.87 -0.02
CA ASP A 80 -16.94 -14.69 0.70
C ASP A 80 -17.17 -14.09 2.11
N THR A 81 -16.32 -14.46 3.06
CA THR A 81 -16.45 -14.03 4.47
C THR A 81 -15.24 -13.19 4.84
N LEU A 82 -15.46 -11.96 5.30
CA LEU A 82 -14.37 -11.10 5.71
C LEU A 82 -13.71 -11.65 6.97
N VAL A 83 -12.38 -11.74 6.95
CA VAL A 83 -11.58 -12.10 8.11
C VAL A 83 -10.80 -10.90 8.64
N ALA A 84 -10.35 -10.96 9.89
CA ALA A 84 -9.60 -9.86 10.51
C ALA A 84 -8.33 -9.49 9.73
N THR A 85 -7.73 -10.44 9.01
CA THR A 85 -6.54 -10.21 8.15
C THR A 85 -6.82 -9.39 6.90
N ASP A 86 -8.09 -9.16 6.55
CA ASP A 86 -8.47 -8.31 5.41
C ASP A 86 -8.57 -6.84 5.81
N SER A 87 -8.45 -6.53 7.11
CA SER A 87 -8.48 -5.18 7.61
C SER A 87 -7.36 -4.33 6.99
N GLY A 88 -7.72 -3.13 6.53
CA GLY A 88 -6.82 -2.19 5.85
C GLY A 88 -6.65 -2.42 4.34
N LYS A 89 -7.23 -3.49 3.77
CA LYS A 89 -7.26 -3.73 2.32
C LYS A 89 -8.36 -2.92 1.60
N TYR A 90 -8.21 -2.74 0.29
CA TYR A 90 -9.32 -2.37 -0.59
C TYR A 90 -10.00 -3.63 -1.12
N LEU A 91 -11.26 -3.81 -0.75
CA LEU A 91 -12.08 -4.95 -1.12
C LEU A 91 -12.92 -4.55 -2.33
N ILE A 92 -12.67 -5.18 -3.47
CA ILE A 92 -13.36 -4.88 -4.71
C ILE A 92 -14.52 -5.87 -4.86
N ALA A 93 -15.74 -5.37 -4.75
CA ALA A 93 -16.94 -6.15 -5.00
C ALA A 93 -17.05 -6.44 -6.50
N TYR A 94 -16.89 -7.70 -6.88
CA TYR A 94 -16.95 -8.13 -8.28
C TYR A 94 -17.69 -9.45 -8.40
N ASN A 95 -18.64 -9.54 -9.32
CA ASN A 95 -19.33 -10.79 -9.59
C ASN A 95 -18.94 -11.32 -10.98
N THR A 96 -18.19 -12.42 -11.01
CA THR A 96 -17.75 -13.08 -12.25
C THR A 96 -18.88 -13.85 -12.95
N SER A 97 -20.01 -14.08 -12.28
CA SER A 97 -20.99 -15.11 -12.65
C SER A 97 -22.35 -14.57 -13.12
N ILE A 98 -22.58 -13.24 -13.14
CA ILE A 98 -23.90 -12.68 -13.52
C ILE A 98 -23.73 -11.44 -14.42
N ALA A 99 -24.55 -11.39 -15.48
CA ALA A 99 -24.71 -10.21 -16.32
C ALA A 99 -25.17 -9.00 -15.47
N SER A 100 -24.26 -8.04 -15.26
CA SER A 100 -24.52 -6.61 -14.95
C SER A 100 -25.38 -6.18 -13.73
N SER A 101 -25.86 -7.06 -12.85
CA SER A 101 -26.73 -6.63 -11.73
C SER A 101 -26.81 -7.59 -10.52
N GLY A 102 -25.70 -8.25 -10.17
CA GLY A 102 -25.63 -9.14 -9.02
C GLY A 102 -25.45 -8.43 -7.67
N ILE A 103 -25.81 -9.11 -6.58
CA ILE A 103 -25.43 -8.73 -5.21
C ILE A 103 -24.11 -9.43 -4.84
N VAL A 104 -23.17 -8.68 -4.28
CA VAL A 104 -21.98 -9.19 -3.62
C VAL A 104 -22.18 -8.98 -2.12
N ASP A 105 -22.27 -10.10 -1.41
CA ASP A 105 -22.48 -10.13 0.04
C ASP A 105 -21.14 -10.12 0.75
N PHE A 106 -21.00 -9.22 1.71
CA PHE A 106 -19.87 -9.14 2.64
C PHE A 106 -20.39 -9.41 4.04
N ILE A 107 -19.88 -10.46 4.68
CA ILE A 107 -20.17 -10.74 6.09
C ILE A 107 -18.98 -10.24 6.92
N LEU A 108 -19.19 -9.20 7.73
CA LEU A 108 -18.17 -8.66 8.63
C LEU A 108 -17.84 -9.69 9.72
N PRO A 109 -16.57 -9.85 10.13
CA PRO A 109 -16.24 -10.73 11.25
C PRO A 109 -16.78 -10.18 12.57
N ALA A 110 -16.64 -10.98 13.62
CA ALA A 110 -16.95 -10.55 14.98
C ALA A 110 -16.22 -9.24 15.32
N VAL A 111 -16.95 -8.31 15.92
CA VAL A 111 -16.45 -6.97 16.21
C VAL A 111 -15.18 -7.04 17.07
N THR A 112 -14.08 -6.48 16.54
CA THR A 112 -12.79 -6.34 17.25
C THR A 112 -12.28 -4.92 17.05
N ALA A 113 -11.75 -4.29 18.10
CA ALA A 113 -11.31 -2.90 18.03
C ALA A 113 -10.20 -2.70 17.00
N GLY A 114 -10.33 -1.64 16.19
CA GLY A 114 -9.31 -1.23 15.21
C GLY A 114 -9.38 -1.93 13.86
N LEU A 115 -10.39 -2.77 13.61
CA LEU A 115 -10.65 -3.29 12.27
C LEU A 115 -11.22 -2.19 11.36
N GLU A 116 -10.74 -2.14 10.11
CA GLU A 116 -11.17 -1.21 9.07
C GLU A 116 -11.34 -1.94 7.73
N TYR A 117 -12.49 -1.79 7.09
CA TYR A 117 -12.78 -2.38 5.78
C TYR A 117 -13.20 -1.31 4.77
N LYS A 118 -12.56 -1.30 3.61
CA LYS A 118 -12.87 -0.39 2.49
C LYS A 118 -13.43 -1.19 1.33
N ILE A 119 -14.74 -1.12 1.13
CA ILE A 119 -15.43 -1.87 0.07
C ILE A 119 -15.75 -0.91 -1.07
N VAL A 120 -15.40 -1.28 -2.29
CA VAL A 120 -15.64 -0.49 -3.51
C VAL A 120 -16.27 -1.38 -4.57
N SER A 121 -17.29 -0.86 -5.25
CA SER A 121 -17.93 -1.57 -6.35
C SER A 121 -17.02 -1.60 -7.57
N GLY A 122 -16.70 -2.80 -8.08
CA GLY A 122 -15.92 -3.02 -9.29
C GLY A 122 -16.72 -2.87 -10.60
N GLY A 123 -18.00 -2.49 -10.53
CA GLY A 123 -18.91 -2.39 -11.67
C GLY A 123 -20.31 -1.93 -11.25
N THR A 124 -21.34 -2.29 -12.01
CA THR A 124 -22.74 -2.06 -11.61
C THR A 124 -23.24 -3.23 -10.78
N PHE A 125 -22.78 -3.30 -9.53
CA PHE A 125 -23.13 -4.36 -8.58
C PHE A 125 -23.66 -3.77 -7.28
N TYR A 126 -24.61 -4.48 -6.69
CA TYR A 126 -25.10 -4.19 -5.35
C TYR A 126 -24.07 -4.71 -4.34
N ILE A 127 -23.66 -3.85 -3.41
CA ILE A 127 -22.88 -4.25 -2.25
C ILE A 127 -23.88 -4.43 -1.11
N ARG A 128 -23.95 -5.64 -0.54
CA ARG A 128 -24.64 -5.86 0.74
C ARG A 128 -23.60 -6.14 1.80
N VAL A 129 -23.68 -5.42 2.91
CA VAL A 129 -22.84 -5.68 4.08
C VAL A 129 -23.70 -6.11 5.25
N ASP A 130 -23.44 -7.32 5.71
CA ASP A 130 -24.08 -7.98 6.84
C ASP A 130 -23.06 -8.12 7.99
N THR A 131 -23.53 -8.23 9.23
CA THR A 131 -22.68 -8.61 10.38
C THR A 131 -22.67 -10.13 10.56
N SER A 132 -21.58 -10.69 11.09
CA SER A 132 -21.52 -12.13 11.42
C SER A 132 -22.51 -12.55 12.51
N SER A 133 -23.03 -11.60 13.29
CA SER A 133 -23.96 -11.82 14.38
C SER A 133 -25.15 -10.88 14.30
N ALA A 134 -26.36 -11.41 14.50
CA ALA A 134 -27.59 -10.63 14.59
C ALA A 134 -27.67 -9.73 15.84
N LEU A 135 -26.73 -9.87 16.78
CA LEU A 135 -26.61 -8.99 17.95
C LEU A 135 -25.71 -7.78 17.70
N GLU A 136 -24.94 -7.82 16.62
CA GLU A 136 -24.13 -6.71 16.16
C GLU A 136 -24.97 -5.83 15.23
N GLY A 137 -24.61 -4.57 15.11
CA GLY A 137 -25.26 -3.64 14.19
C GLY A 137 -24.22 -2.76 13.53
N ILE A 138 -24.51 -2.39 12.28
CA ILE A 138 -23.77 -1.35 11.56
C ILE A 138 -24.42 -0.02 11.90
N MET A 139 -23.73 0.84 12.62
CA MET A 139 -24.25 2.14 13.03
C MET A 139 -24.25 3.09 11.82
N TYR A 140 -25.42 3.26 11.20
CA TYR A 140 -25.69 4.21 10.13
C TYR A 140 -27.02 4.95 10.39
N SER A 141 -26.98 6.28 10.49
CA SER A 141 -28.08 7.25 10.77
C SER A 141 -29.15 6.91 11.85
N THR A 142 -29.85 5.79 11.75
CA THR A 142 -31.01 5.39 12.57
C THR A 142 -30.98 3.92 13.01
N CYS A 143 -29.84 3.23 12.87
CA CYS A 143 -29.81 1.77 12.92
C CYS A 143 -30.20 1.09 14.25
N VAL A 144 -30.86 -0.06 14.11
CA VAL A 144 -31.11 -1.06 15.16
C VAL A 144 -30.11 -2.22 15.06
N VAL A 145 -30.12 -3.09 16.07
CA VAL A 145 -29.30 -4.30 16.10
C VAL A 145 -29.78 -5.27 15.01
N GLY A 146 -28.86 -5.81 14.22
CA GLY A 146 -29.16 -6.66 13.05
C GLY A 146 -29.23 -5.94 11.72
N ASP A 147 -29.03 -4.63 11.70
CA ASP A 147 -29.09 -3.84 10.45
C ASP A 147 -27.96 -4.20 9.50
N ARG A 148 -28.32 -4.19 8.22
CA ARG A 148 -27.43 -4.43 7.08
C ARG A 148 -27.61 -3.31 6.07
N ILE A 149 -26.53 -2.93 5.42
CA ILE A 149 -26.54 -1.85 4.43
C ILE A 149 -26.48 -2.43 3.02
N LEU A 150 -27.27 -1.86 2.12
CA LEU A 150 -27.35 -2.25 0.71
C LEU A 150 -27.14 -1.04 -0.19
N SER A 151 -26.22 -1.13 -1.14
CA SER A 151 -26.00 -0.07 -2.14
C SER A 151 -27.07 -0.10 -3.25
N ALA A 152 -27.21 0.99 -4.02
CA ALA A 152 -28.15 1.06 -5.14
C ALA A 152 -27.65 0.36 -6.42
N GLY A 153 -26.39 -0.07 -6.43
CA GLY A 153 -25.81 -0.86 -7.52
C GLY A 153 -25.07 -0.02 -8.57
N ALA A 154 -24.63 1.19 -8.22
CA ALA A 154 -23.95 2.08 -9.15
C ALA A 154 -22.45 1.76 -9.25
N SER A 155 -21.87 2.08 -10.41
CA SER A 155 -20.42 2.08 -10.57
C SER A 155 -19.82 3.13 -9.64
N ALA A 156 -18.91 2.70 -8.77
CA ALA A 156 -18.28 3.50 -7.72
C ALA A 156 -19.11 3.78 -6.45
N ASP A 157 -20.13 2.98 -6.16
CA ASP A 157 -20.61 2.83 -4.77
C ASP A 157 -19.43 2.35 -3.89
N SER A 158 -19.27 2.95 -2.71
CA SER A 158 -18.22 2.54 -1.76
C SER A 158 -18.63 2.80 -0.31
N VAL A 159 -18.10 1.99 0.60
CA VAL A 159 -18.27 2.17 2.05
C VAL A 159 -16.98 1.84 2.79
N THR A 160 -16.64 2.66 3.78
CA THR A 160 -15.58 2.42 4.75
C THR A 160 -16.22 2.13 6.10
N LEU A 161 -15.90 0.97 6.67
CA LEU A 161 -16.42 0.50 7.95
C LEU A 161 -15.29 0.42 8.95
N VAL A 162 -15.52 0.88 10.18
CA VAL A 162 -14.57 0.81 11.30
C VAL A 162 -15.22 0.20 12.52
N SER A 163 -14.45 -0.53 13.32
CA SER A 163 -14.92 -1.13 14.57
C SER A 163 -14.22 -0.52 15.79
N ASP A 164 -15.00 -0.18 16.82
CA ASP A 164 -14.49 0.27 18.13
C ASP A 164 -14.31 -0.89 19.14
N GLY A 165 -14.60 -2.13 18.74
CA GLY A 165 -14.60 -3.31 19.62
C GLY A 165 -15.95 -3.63 20.25
N SER A 166 -16.97 -2.80 20.04
CA SER A 166 -18.35 -3.06 20.45
C SER A 166 -19.35 -2.98 19.28
N ARG A 167 -19.10 -2.12 18.29
CA ARG A 167 -19.96 -1.90 17.13
C ARG A 167 -19.16 -1.64 15.86
N TRP A 168 -19.84 -1.82 14.72
CA TRP A 168 -19.39 -1.33 13.41
C TRP A 168 -19.95 0.06 13.16
N TYR A 169 -19.16 0.94 12.55
CA TYR A 169 -19.57 2.29 12.15
C TYR A 169 -19.23 2.52 10.69
N VAL A 170 -20.11 3.22 9.99
CA VAL A 170 -19.82 3.76 8.66
C VAL A 170 -18.98 5.03 8.82
N ALA A 171 -17.70 4.96 8.48
CA ALA A 171 -16.79 6.11 8.52
C ALA A 171 -16.92 6.98 7.27
N GLU A 172 -17.04 6.35 6.10
CA GLU A 172 -17.25 7.01 4.81
C GLU A 172 -18.23 6.20 3.98
N MET A 173 -19.07 6.87 3.20
CA MET A 173 -20.02 6.21 2.31
C MET A 173 -20.27 7.09 1.09
N LYS A 174 -20.18 6.47 -0.09
CA LYS A 174 -20.43 7.11 -1.39
C LYS A 174 -21.45 6.28 -2.15
N GLY A 175 -22.39 6.97 -2.80
CA GLY A 175 -23.50 6.35 -3.51
C GLY A 175 -24.81 6.47 -2.75
N THR A 176 -25.83 5.78 -3.23
CA THR A 176 -27.13 5.68 -2.56
C THR A 176 -27.19 4.35 -1.82
N TRP A 177 -27.51 4.40 -0.53
CA TRP A 177 -27.55 3.22 0.34
C TRP A 177 -28.87 3.19 1.09
N THR A 178 -29.40 1.98 1.28
CA THR A 178 -30.61 1.71 2.04
C THR A 178 -30.29 0.79 3.20
N ASP A 179 -31.01 0.99 4.31
CA ASP A 179 -31.15 -0.06 5.32
C ASP A 179 -31.95 -1.22 4.70
N ALA A 180 -31.30 -2.37 4.59
CA ALA A 180 -31.95 -3.58 4.13
C ALA A 180 -32.44 -4.31 5.38
N SER A 181 -33.60 -3.97 5.93
CA SER A 181 -34.20 -4.76 7.03
C SER A 181 -34.35 -6.24 6.65
#